data_AF-A0A7T8GYQ8-F1
#
_entry.id   AF-A0A7T8GYQ8-F1
#
_cell.length_a   1.000
_cell.length_b   1.000
_cell.length_c   1.000
_cell.angle_alpha   90.00
_cell.angle_beta   90.00
_cell.angle_gamma   90.00
#
_symmetry.space_group_name_H-M   'P 1'
#
loop_
_entity.id
_entity.type
_entity.pdbx_description
1 polymer ?
#
loop_
_entity_poly.entity_id
_entity_poly.type
_entity_poly.pdbx_seq_one_letter_code
_entity_poly.pdbx_strand_id
1 'polypeptide(L)' 'VITEKGDNSTSSFLVIQNARPTDTGIYSCSPSLGDTISINVHVLKGKGNQT' A
#
# COMPACT_ATOMS: atom_id res chain seq x y z
N VAL A 1 7.25 2.56 -4.92
CA VAL A 1 7.65 2.01 -3.60
C VAL A 1 8.87 2.79 -3.15
N ILE A 2 8.92 3.16 -1.88
CA ILE A 2 10.02 3.88 -1.25
C ILE A 2 10.60 2.96 -0.18
N THR A 3 11.91 2.87 -0.10
CA THR A 3 12.58 2.07 0.93
C THR A 3 13.55 2.96 1.69
N GLU A 4 13.42 2.95 3.01
CA GLU A 4 14.26 3.71 3.92
C GLU A 4 15.05 2.72 4.79
N LYS A 5 16.37 2.93 4.84
CA LYS A 5 17.26 2.18 5.71
C LYS A 5 17.57 3.03 6.95
N GLY A 6 17.13 2.57 8.11
CA GLY A 6 17.60 3.03 9.41
C GLY A 6 18.73 2.16 9.94
N ASP A 7 19.28 2.54 11.09
CA ASP A 7 20.43 1.85 11.69
C ASP A 7 20.16 0.37 12.01
N ASN A 8 18.94 0.06 12.47
CA ASN A 8 18.52 -1.30 12.85
C ASN A 8 17.22 -1.78 12.19
N SER A 9 16.63 -1.00 11.30
CA SER A 9 15.36 -1.34 10.63
C SER A 9 15.37 -0.86 9.19
N THR A 10 14.69 -1.61 8.32
CA THR A 10 14.44 -1.20 6.94
C THR A 10 12.93 -1.12 6.76
N SER A 11 12.45 0.04 6.33
CA SER A 11 11.03 0.30 6.15
C SER A 11 10.72 0.45 4.67
N SER A 12 9.60 -0.13 4.23
CA SER A 12 9.12 -0.03 2.86
C SER A 12 7.74 0.62 2.85
N PHE A 13 7.57 1.64 2.02
CA PHE A 13 6.34 2.41 1.87
C PHE A 13 5.79 2.26 0.46
N LEU A 14 4.54 1.81 0.36
CA LEU A 14 3.77 1.85 -0.88
C LEU A 14 2.86 3.08 -0.85
N VAL A 15 3.02 3.96 -1.83
CA VAL A 15 2.20 5.17 -1.99
C VAL A 15 1.43 5.05 -3.30
N ILE A 16 0.10 5.08 -3.22
CA ILE A 16 -0.80 5.08 -4.37
C ILE A 16 -1.48 6.46 -4.41
N GLN A 17 -1.15 7.26 -5.42
CA GLN A 17 -1.76 8.57 -5.64
C GLN A 17 -2.95 8.45 -6.58
N ASN A 18 -3.98 9.28 -6.39
CA ASN A 18 -5.20 9.27 -7.20
C ASN A 18 -5.86 7.88 -7.27
N ALA A 19 -5.96 7.20 -6.12
CA ALA A 19 -6.47 5.84 -6.03
C ALA A 19 -7.86 5.69 -6.66
N ARG A 20 -8.06 4.62 -7.41
CA ARG A 20 -9.30 4.25 -8.10
C ARG A 20 -9.84 2.95 -7.53
N PRO A 21 -11.14 2.64 -7.72
CA PRO A 21 -11.71 1.37 -7.27
C PRO A 21 -10.96 0.13 -7.78
N THR A 22 -10.35 0.21 -8.98
CA THR A 22 -9.53 -0.85 -9.59
C THR A 22 -8.23 -1.14 -8.85
N ASP A 23 -7.80 -0.24 -7.97
CA ASP A 23 -6.60 -0.42 -7.15
C ASP A 23 -6.92 -1.22 -5.87
N THR A 24 -8.17 -1.66 -5.68
CA THR A 24 -8.54 -2.62 -4.64
C THR A 24 -7.83 -3.95 -4.85
N GLY A 25 -7.30 -4.54 -3.78
CA GLY A 25 -6.66 -5.84 -3.85
C GLY A 25 -5.84 -6.19 -2.61
N ILE A 26 -5.15 -7.33 -2.71
CA ILE A 26 -4.20 -7.77 -1.69
C ILE A 26 -2.83 -7.20 -2.03
N TYR A 27 -2.26 -6.46 -1.09
CA TYR A 27 -0.92 -5.90 -1.19
C TYR A 27 0.01 -6.64 -0.24
N SER A 28 1.10 -7.18 -0.77
CA SER A 28 2.07 -7.94 -0.01
C SER A 28 3.41 -7.22 0.07
N CYS A 29 3.95 -7.10 1.28
CA CYS A 29 5.32 -6.67 1.53
C CYS A 29 6.19 -7.91 1.74
N SER A 30 7.15 -8.12 0.83
CA SER A 30 8.10 -9.24 0.87
C SER A 30 9.52 -8.68 1.08
N PRO A 31 10.01 -8.61 2.33
CA PRO A 31 11.38 -8.18 2.58
C PRO A 31 12.38 -9.22 2.06
N SER A 32 13.63 -8.81 1.86
CA SER A 32 14.71 -9.75 1.50
C SER A 32 15.12 -10.67 2.65
N LEU A 33 14.83 -10.28 3.89
CA LEU A 33 15.06 -11.05 5.10
C LEU A 33 13.79 -11.02 5.96
N GLY A 34 13.22 -12.20 6.25
CA GLY A 34 12.02 -12.36 7.07
C GLY A 34 10.78 -12.71 6.25
N ASP A 35 9.62 -12.72 6.92
CA ASP A 35 8.37 -13.21 6.37
C ASP A 35 7.65 -12.16 5.50
N THR A 36 6.89 -12.65 4.51
CA THR A 36 5.98 -11.81 3.73
C THR A 36 4.72 -11.50 4.51
N ILE A 37 4.32 -10.24 4.55
CA ILE A 37 3.10 -9.78 5.22
C ILE A 37 2.15 -9.22 4.17
N SER A 38 0.87 -9.57 4.27
CA SER A 38 -0.15 -9.11 3.31
C SER A 38 -1.28 -8.35 3.99
N ILE A 39 -1.80 -7.34 3.30
CA ILE A 39 -2.97 -6.56 3.72
C ILE A 39 -4.01 -6.54 2.60
N ASN A 40 -5.29 -6.43 2.95
CA ASN A 40 -6.36 -6.21 1.99
C ASN A 40 -6.71 -4.72 1.96
N VAL A 41 -6.62 -4.10 0.79
CA VAL A 41 -6.94 -2.70 0.55
C VAL A 41 -8.22 -2.62 -0.27
N HIS A 42 -9.21 -1.87 0.23
CA HIS A 42 -10.44 -1.58 -0.50
C HIS A 42 -10.56 -0.07 -0.76
N VAL A 43 -10.57 0.31 -2.03
CA VAL A 43 -10.66 1.72 -2.43
C VAL A 43 -12.11 2.07 -2.76
N LEU A 44 -12.65 3.05 -2.03
CA LEU A 44 -14.03 3.50 -2.20
C LEU A 44 -14.08 4.80 -3.01
N LYS A 45 -15.04 4.90 -3.94
CA LYS A 45 -15.39 6.17 -4.57
C LYS A 45 -16.34 6.92 -3.64
N GLY A 46 -15.90 8.04 -3.08
CA GLY A 46 -16.79 8.94 -2.36
C GLY A 46 -17.90 9.41 -3.30
N LYS A 47 -19.16 9.26 -2.90
CA LYS A 47 -20.28 9.97 -3.54
C LYS A 47 -20.18 11.45 -3.14
N GLY A 48 -19.25 12.19 -3.72
CA GLY A 48 -19.41 13.64 -3.79
C GLY A 48 -20.68 13.91 -4.57
N ASN A 49 -21.56 14.79 -4.08
CA ASN A 49 -22.82 15.17 -4.72
C ASN A 49 -22.59 15.39 -6.22
N GLN A 50 -22.86 14.36 -7.03
CA GLN A 50 -23.06 14.50 -8.46
C GLN A 50 -24.47 15.06 -8.58
N THR A 51 -24.57 16.37 -8.79
CA THR A 51 -25.72 16.96 -9.48
C THR A 51 -25.91 16.31 -10.83
#